data_AF-A0A8T0JR18-F1
#
_entry.id   AF-A0A8T0JR18-F1
#
_cell.length_a   1.000
_cell.length_b   1.000
_cell.length_c   1.000
_cell.angle_alpha   90.00
_cell.angle_beta   90.00
_cell.angle_gamma   90.00
#
_symmetry.space_group_name_H-M   'P 1'
#
loop_
_entity.id
_entity.type
_entity.pdbx_description
1 polymer ?
#
loop_
_entity_poly.entity_id
_entity_poly.type
_entity_poly.pdbx_seq_one_letter_code
_entity_poly.pdbx_strand_id
1 'polypeptide(L)'
;MASRQMEEIRKKLADLNYPRANAPAQSLLFAGMERYALLEWLFFRLLGDKSPFSQQNLQGDSLDRDEETGRIQYLAEIAKFLGITTTVDTEAIQGHGSYEDRTEMLRLIVDLVEATICADNPEWSVDEQVAKDIQLIDSIAEKQAQIFSEECKLFPADVQIQSIYPLPDVSELESKFSEQSKILLNLQQKVDDLASKHAYHPDEEYTEVEAQLRAHLESFLETARTFNLIYTKEIRPWTHMMEVPQLHGFGPAANRLLEAYKMLLKFLGNLRNLRDSHAALAFGSSETSDGPSSVTRIISECESALTVLNHDLGILSASIAREQGEKMNIG
;
A
#
# COMPACT_ATOMS: atom_id res chain seq x y z
N MET A 1 17.90 -1.11 42.97
CA MET A 1 18.22 -0.39 41.72
C MET A 1 17.16 -0.60 40.67
N ALA A 2 16.76 -1.85 40.40
CA ALA A 2 15.78 -2.21 39.37
C ALA A 2 14.39 -1.52 39.50
N SER A 3 13.89 -1.31 40.73
CA SER A 3 12.64 -0.56 40.96
C SER A 3 12.72 0.94 40.63
N ARG A 4 13.92 1.54 40.69
CA ARG A 4 14.13 2.95 40.37
C ARG A 4 14.20 3.16 38.86
N GLN A 5 14.86 2.24 38.15
CA GLN A 5 14.91 2.23 36.68
C GLN A 5 13.53 2.12 36.06
N MET A 6 12.66 1.25 36.59
CA MET A 6 11.29 1.15 36.07
C MET A 6 10.45 2.40 36.33
N GLU A 7 10.70 3.14 37.40
CA GLU A 7 10.02 4.40 37.66
C GLU A 7 10.48 5.49 36.69
N GLU A 8 11.76 5.52 36.34
CA GLU A 8 12.30 6.40 35.29
C GLU A 8 11.72 6.05 33.91
N ILE A 9 11.63 4.77 33.56
CA ILE A 9 10.99 4.32 32.31
C ILE A 9 9.52 4.76 32.26
N ARG A 10 8.77 4.58 33.35
CA ARG A 10 7.35 5.01 33.41
C ARG A 10 7.19 6.51 33.23
N LYS A 11 8.06 7.30 33.88
CA LYS A 11 8.06 8.75 33.73
C LYS A 11 8.27 9.13 32.26
N LYS A 12 9.28 8.55 31.61
CA LYS A 12 9.54 8.76 30.18
C LYS A 12 8.37 8.34 29.30
N LEU A 13 7.77 7.18 29.55
CA LEU A 13 6.58 6.73 28.82
C LEU A 13 5.40 7.71 28.97
N ALA A 14 5.23 8.31 30.14
CA ALA A 14 4.22 9.34 30.35
C ALA A 14 4.53 10.62 29.57
N ASP A 15 5.79 11.08 29.58
CA ASP A 15 6.25 12.26 28.83
C ASP A 15 6.10 12.05 27.30
N LEU A 16 6.33 10.81 26.83
CA LEU A 16 6.11 10.39 25.44
C LEU A 16 4.62 10.20 25.08
N ASN A 17 3.70 10.45 26.01
CA ASN A 17 2.25 10.25 25.87
C ASN A 17 1.84 8.81 25.53
N TYR A 18 2.52 7.81 26.09
CA TYR A 18 2.07 6.42 25.98
C TYR A 18 0.76 6.20 26.78
N PRO A 19 -0.34 5.74 26.15
CA PRO A 19 -1.66 5.69 26.80
C PRO A 19 -1.72 4.80 28.06
N ARG A 20 -0.80 3.83 28.19
CA ARG A 20 -0.75 2.88 29.30
C ARG A 20 0.52 3.01 30.13
N ALA A 21 1.09 4.21 30.21
CA ALA A 21 2.31 4.48 31.00
C ALA A 21 2.22 4.05 32.47
N ASN A 22 1.00 4.05 33.04
CA ASN A 22 0.74 3.66 34.43
C ASN A 22 0.61 2.14 34.66
N ALA A 23 0.87 1.31 33.65
CA ALA A 23 0.76 -0.14 33.78
C ALA A 23 1.73 -0.72 34.85
N PRO A 24 1.38 -1.86 35.49
CA PRO A 24 2.28 -2.54 36.41
C PRO A 24 3.59 -2.93 35.71
N ALA A 25 4.73 -2.74 36.38
CA ALA A 25 6.05 -3.05 35.81
C ALA A 25 6.15 -4.50 35.36
N GLN A 26 5.54 -5.43 36.10
CA GLN A 26 5.46 -6.84 35.72
C GLN A 26 4.73 -7.05 34.38
N SER A 27 3.68 -6.28 34.08
CA SER A 27 2.94 -6.42 32.82
C SER A 27 3.71 -5.89 31.61
N LEU A 28 4.65 -4.95 31.82
CA LEU A 28 5.50 -4.40 30.75
C LEU A 28 6.76 -5.23 30.50
N LEU A 29 7.27 -5.89 31.54
CA LEU A 29 8.54 -6.63 31.47
C LEU A 29 8.38 -8.10 31.08
N PHE A 30 7.22 -8.72 31.34
CA PHE A 30 6.99 -10.13 31.10
C PHE A 30 6.08 -10.33 29.87
N ALA A 31 6.14 -11.53 29.30
CA ALA A 31 5.30 -11.94 28.18
C ALA A 31 3.82 -11.65 28.47
N GLY A 32 3.15 -10.98 27.53
CA GLY A 32 1.75 -10.64 27.64
C GLY A 32 1.36 -9.42 26.80
N MET A 33 0.05 -9.23 26.66
CA MET A 33 -0.53 -8.22 25.77
C MET A 33 -0.08 -6.79 26.05
N GLU A 34 0.16 -6.44 27.32
CA GLU A 34 0.63 -5.10 27.68
C GLU A 34 2.06 -4.83 27.18
N ARG A 35 2.96 -5.80 27.30
CA ARG A 35 4.31 -5.72 26.75
C ARG A 35 4.28 -5.59 25.23
N TYR A 36 3.50 -6.43 24.54
CA TYR A 36 3.44 -6.40 23.08
C TYR A 36 2.81 -5.12 22.56
N ALA A 37 1.77 -4.60 23.23
CA ALA A 37 1.18 -3.32 22.88
C ALA A 37 2.16 -2.15 23.09
N LEU A 38 2.99 -2.21 24.14
CA LEU A 38 4.04 -1.21 24.37
C LEU A 38 5.12 -1.28 23.28
N LEU A 39 5.66 -2.47 23.00
CA LEU A 39 6.69 -2.65 21.97
C LEU A 39 6.18 -2.24 20.59
N GLU A 40 4.95 -2.61 20.24
CA GLU A 40 4.32 -2.18 19.00
C GLU A 40 4.25 -0.65 18.91
N TRP A 41 3.77 0.01 19.96
CA TRP A 41 3.67 1.46 19.99
C TRP A 41 5.04 2.15 19.87
N LEU A 42 6.06 1.64 20.57
CA LEU A 42 7.44 2.15 20.50
C LEU A 42 8.03 1.95 19.10
N PHE A 43 7.81 0.79 18.48
CA PHE A 43 8.35 0.51 17.15
C PHE A 43 7.69 1.36 16.06
N PHE A 44 6.36 1.56 16.12
CA PHE A 44 5.68 2.44 15.17
C PHE A 44 6.11 3.91 15.31
N ARG A 45 6.43 4.36 16.52
CA ARG A 45 7.06 5.68 16.74
C ARG A 45 8.40 5.80 16.01
N LEU A 46 9.23 4.75 16.01
CA LEU A 46 10.51 4.73 15.32
C LEU A 46 10.39 4.61 13.79
N LEU A 47 9.38 3.89 13.30
CA LEU A 47 9.19 3.63 11.87
C LEU A 47 8.47 4.77 11.13
N GLY A 48 7.61 5.53 11.83
CA GLY A 48 6.80 6.60 11.25
C GLY A 48 5.69 6.13 10.30
N ASP A 49 4.92 7.10 9.79
CA ASP A 49 3.65 6.85 9.06
C ASP A 49 3.81 6.12 7.71
N LYS A 50 5.01 6.08 7.15
CA LYS A 50 5.32 5.41 5.88
C LYS A 50 5.92 4.01 6.05
N SER A 51 5.75 3.42 7.23
CA SER A 51 6.29 2.12 7.56
C SER A 51 5.84 1.01 6.58
N PRO A 52 6.75 0.13 6.12
CA PRO A 52 6.39 -1.06 5.36
C PRO A 52 5.59 -2.07 6.19
N PHE A 53 5.53 -1.88 7.50
CA PHE A 53 4.80 -2.70 8.47
C PHE A 53 3.40 -2.10 8.76
N SER A 54 2.68 -1.55 7.78
CA SER A 54 1.33 -1.02 8.05
C SER A 54 0.34 -2.15 8.40
N GLN A 55 -0.56 -1.90 9.36
CA GLN A 55 -1.48 -2.87 10.00
C GLN A 55 -2.45 -3.62 9.04
N GLN A 56 -2.43 -3.35 7.73
CA GLN A 56 -3.31 -4.00 6.75
C GLN A 56 -2.99 -5.50 6.53
N ASN A 57 -1.80 -5.97 6.91
CA ASN A 57 -1.39 -7.36 6.67
C ASN A 57 -1.79 -8.37 7.77
N LEU A 58 -2.41 -7.94 8.88
CA LEU A 58 -2.76 -8.82 10.00
C LEU A 58 -4.22 -9.34 9.99
N GLN A 59 -5.07 -8.89 9.06
CA GLN A 59 -6.45 -9.40 8.91
C GLN A 59 -6.49 -10.65 8.00
N GLY A 60 -5.81 -11.72 8.43
CA GLY A 60 -5.80 -13.02 7.77
C GLY A 60 -6.34 -14.12 8.69
N ASP A 61 -7.64 -14.42 8.52
CA ASP A 61 -8.41 -15.62 8.91
C ASP A 61 -7.63 -16.77 9.61
N SER A 62 -7.43 -16.69 10.93
CA SER A 62 -6.92 -17.82 11.73
C SER A 62 -7.47 -17.79 13.16
N LEU A 63 -8.10 -18.91 13.56
CA LEU A 63 -8.72 -19.12 14.87
C LEU A 63 -7.76 -18.83 16.04
N ASP A 64 -7.94 -17.68 16.71
CA ASP A 64 -7.78 -17.31 18.15
C ASP A 64 -6.55 -17.79 18.97
N ARG A 65 -5.67 -18.65 18.45
CA ARG A 65 -4.48 -19.17 19.15
C ARG A 65 -3.18 -18.87 18.41
N ASP A 66 -3.26 -18.52 17.12
CA ASP A 66 -2.11 -18.10 16.30
C ASP A 66 -1.93 -16.58 16.24
N GLU A 67 -2.87 -15.79 16.76
CA GLU A 67 -2.77 -14.33 16.72
C GLU A 67 -1.65 -13.78 17.63
N GLU A 68 -1.49 -14.34 18.84
CA GLU A 68 -0.42 -13.93 19.75
C GLU A 68 0.95 -14.31 19.21
N THR A 69 1.10 -15.55 18.74
CA THR A 69 2.33 -16.04 18.10
C THR A 69 2.68 -15.24 16.84
N GLY A 70 1.68 -14.95 16.01
CA GLY A 70 1.82 -14.11 14.82
C GLY A 70 2.23 -12.68 15.16
N ARG A 71 1.66 -12.10 16.21
CA ARG A 71 2.03 -10.76 16.70
C ARG A 71 3.45 -10.72 17.25
N ILE A 72 3.87 -11.74 17.99
CA ILE A 72 5.25 -11.86 18.51
C ILE A 72 6.23 -11.97 17.36
N GLN A 73 5.95 -12.83 16.38
CA GLN A 73 6.77 -13.01 15.19
C GLN A 73 6.92 -11.71 14.40
N TYR A 74 5.81 -10.99 14.20
CA TYR A 74 5.77 -9.71 13.52
C TYR A 74 6.58 -8.62 14.25
N LEU A 75 6.46 -8.53 15.58
CA LEU A 75 7.27 -7.61 16.38
C LEU A 75 8.76 -7.96 16.34
N ALA A 76 9.11 -9.25 16.28
CA ALA A 76 10.50 -9.69 16.15
C ALA A 76 11.10 -9.32 14.78
N GLU A 77 10.30 -9.36 13.72
CA GLU A 77 10.70 -8.89 12.39
C GLU A 77 10.95 -7.38 12.35
N ILE A 78 10.07 -6.61 13.01
CA ILE A 78 10.26 -5.16 13.16
C ILE A 78 11.52 -4.85 13.98
N ALA A 79 11.74 -5.55 15.10
CA ALA A 79 12.91 -5.35 15.94
C ALA A 79 14.23 -5.63 15.19
N LYS A 80 14.24 -6.67 14.36
CA LYS A 80 15.36 -6.96 13.45
C LYS A 80 15.54 -5.85 12.42
N PHE A 81 14.45 -5.38 11.80
CA PHE A 81 14.50 -4.33 10.79
C PHE A 81 15.05 -3.01 11.36
N LEU A 82 14.65 -2.65 12.58
CA LEU A 82 15.14 -1.49 13.31
C LEU A 82 16.58 -1.67 13.85
N GLY A 83 17.18 -2.86 13.70
CA GLY A 83 18.51 -3.18 14.21
C GLY A 83 18.58 -3.32 15.74
N ILE A 84 17.43 -3.42 16.43
CA ILE A 84 17.36 -3.66 17.88
C ILE A 84 17.84 -5.07 18.22
N THR A 85 17.55 -6.04 17.36
CA THR A 85 18.07 -7.40 17.41
C THR A 85 18.80 -7.74 16.12
N THR A 86 19.83 -8.59 16.19
CA THR A 86 20.61 -9.03 15.01
C THR A 86 19.85 -10.04 14.15
N THR A 87 18.94 -10.80 14.76
CA THR A 87 18.09 -11.82 14.14
C THR A 87 16.63 -11.62 14.53
N VAL A 88 15.72 -12.37 13.90
CA VAL A 88 14.32 -12.42 14.31
C VAL A 88 14.26 -13.23 15.61
N ASP A 89 14.20 -12.53 16.74
CA ASP A 89 14.27 -13.10 18.09
C ASP A 89 12.94 -12.90 18.83
N THR A 90 12.12 -13.95 18.85
CA THR A 90 10.83 -13.94 19.53
C THR A 90 10.96 -14.01 21.05
N GLU A 91 12.06 -14.56 21.58
CA GLU A 91 12.30 -14.67 23.02
C GLU A 91 12.59 -13.30 23.64
N ALA A 92 13.34 -12.44 22.91
CA ALA A 92 13.56 -11.05 23.30
C ALA A 92 12.24 -10.25 23.37
N ILE A 93 11.34 -10.45 22.39
CA ILE A 93 10.01 -9.82 22.37
C ILE A 93 9.16 -10.31 23.54
N GLN A 94 9.19 -11.61 23.84
CA GLN A 94 8.50 -12.20 24.99
C GLN A 94 9.10 -11.77 26.35
N GLY A 95 10.29 -11.19 26.37
CA GLY A 95 10.95 -10.75 27.60
C GLY A 95 11.54 -11.92 28.38
N HIS A 96 12.17 -12.88 27.70
CA HIS A 96 13.06 -13.85 28.34
C HIS A 96 14.35 -13.18 28.86
N GLY A 97 15.05 -13.82 29.80
CA GLY A 97 16.25 -13.27 30.47
C GLY A 97 16.01 -12.83 31.91
N SER A 98 16.99 -12.16 32.53
CA SER A 98 16.87 -11.64 33.90
C SER A 98 15.93 -10.43 33.97
N TYR A 99 15.53 -10.02 35.19
CA TYR A 99 14.73 -8.80 35.35
C TYR A 99 15.49 -7.58 34.85
N GLU A 100 16.79 -7.54 35.12
CA GLU A 100 17.74 -6.53 34.68
C GLU A 100 17.79 -6.45 33.15
N ASP A 101 17.95 -7.58 32.45
CA ASP A 101 18.02 -7.60 30.98
C ASP A 101 16.75 -7.05 30.34
N ARG A 102 15.58 -7.44 30.86
CA ARG A 102 14.27 -6.98 30.36
C ARG A 102 14.07 -5.48 30.59
N THR A 103 14.48 -5.01 31.77
CA THR A 103 14.38 -3.61 32.16
C THR A 103 15.32 -2.76 31.30
N GLU A 104 16.53 -3.25 31.07
CA GLU A 104 17.54 -2.57 30.27
C GLU A 104 17.15 -2.51 28.80
N MET A 105 16.68 -3.62 28.21
CA MET A 105 16.15 -3.62 26.84
C MET A 105 15.03 -2.59 26.69
N LEU A 106 14.05 -2.60 27.61
CA LEU A 106 12.94 -1.66 27.55
C LEU A 106 13.40 -0.20 27.72
N ARG A 107 14.34 0.05 28.64
CA ARG A 107 14.96 1.36 28.86
C ARG A 107 15.61 1.86 27.57
N LEU A 108 16.44 1.04 26.93
CA LEU A 108 17.16 1.41 25.72
C LEU A 108 16.20 1.75 24.56
N ILE A 109 15.11 0.99 24.39
CA ILE A 109 14.11 1.27 23.36
C ILE A 109 13.37 2.58 23.65
N VAL A 110 12.98 2.82 24.91
CA VAL A 110 12.30 4.06 25.32
C VAL A 110 13.24 5.27 25.16
N ASP A 111 14.50 5.13 25.56
CA ASP A 111 15.53 6.17 25.39
C ASP A 111 15.78 6.47 23.91
N LEU A 112 15.76 5.45 23.05
CA LEU A 112 15.88 5.61 21.61
C LEU A 112 14.69 6.40 21.03
N VAL A 113 13.46 6.04 21.42
CA VAL A 113 12.25 6.78 21.00
C VAL A 113 12.28 8.22 21.51
N GLU A 114 12.67 8.45 22.76
CA GLU A 114 12.84 9.79 23.31
C GLU A 114 13.88 10.59 22.52
N ALA A 115 15.04 9.98 22.22
CA ALA A 115 16.07 10.60 21.41
C ALA A 115 15.56 10.98 20.02
N THR A 116 14.70 10.18 19.37
CA THR A 116 14.11 10.57 18.08
C THR A 116 13.18 11.79 18.15
N ILE A 117 12.62 12.09 19.31
CA ILE A 117 11.78 13.29 19.51
C ILE A 117 12.65 14.51 19.87
N CYS A 118 13.78 14.28 20.50
CA CYS A 118 14.73 15.33 20.92
C CYS A 118 15.90 15.54 19.94
N ALA A 119 15.99 14.76 18.87
CA ALA A 119 17.08 14.83 17.89
C ALA A 119 17.07 16.16 17.13
N ASP A 120 15.87 16.64 16.78
CA ASP A 120 15.69 17.97 16.24
C ASP A 120 15.55 18.95 17.40
N ASN A 121 16.53 19.82 17.60
CA ASN A 121 16.35 20.94 18.51
C ASN A 121 15.42 21.97 17.85
N PRO A 122 14.20 22.19 18.35
CA PRO A 122 13.23 23.08 17.72
C PRO A 122 13.68 24.55 17.76
N GLU A 123 14.66 24.89 18.60
CA GLU A 123 15.25 26.23 18.67
C GLU A 123 16.40 26.43 17.69
N TRP A 124 16.99 25.34 17.17
CA TRP A 124 18.08 25.43 16.20
C TRP A 124 17.51 25.49 14.79
N SER A 125 18.11 26.36 13.99
CA SER A 125 17.92 26.30 12.55
C SER A 125 18.47 24.99 11.97
N VAL A 126 17.99 24.58 10.80
CA VAL A 126 18.47 23.37 10.10
C VAL A 126 19.99 23.42 9.91
N ASP A 127 20.54 24.59 9.59
CA ASP A 127 21.98 24.79 9.39
C ASP A 127 22.77 24.61 10.70
N GLU A 128 22.21 25.06 11.84
CA GLU A 128 22.83 24.90 13.16
C GLU A 128 22.81 23.45 13.63
N GLN A 129 21.69 22.74 13.43
CA GLN A 129 21.58 21.32 13.75
C GLN A 129 22.59 20.50 12.93
N VAL A 130 22.64 20.70 11.62
CA VAL A 130 23.61 20.03 10.73
C VAL A 130 25.05 20.33 11.15
N ALA A 131 25.38 21.57 11.49
CA ALA A 131 26.71 21.93 11.95
C ALA A 131 27.10 21.23 13.26
N LYS A 132 26.15 21.07 14.20
CA LYS A 132 26.37 20.37 15.47
C LYS A 132 26.53 18.87 15.28
N ASP A 133 25.73 18.27 14.42
CA ASP A 133 25.81 16.84 14.11
C ASP A 133 27.13 16.49 13.41
N ILE A 134 27.59 17.33 12.47
CA ILE A 134 28.92 17.18 11.84
C ILE A 134 30.03 17.27 12.89
N GLN A 135 29.99 18.27 13.78
CA GLN A 135 30.99 18.41 14.86
C GLN A 135 31.03 17.19 15.79
N LEU A 136 29.87 16.60 16.09
CA LEU A 136 29.77 15.39 16.90
C LEU A 136 30.39 14.19 16.17
N ILE A 137 30.09 14.00 14.90
CA ILE A 137 30.64 12.92 14.06
C ILE A 137 32.16 13.05 13.96
N ASP A 138 32.68 14.26 13.70
CA ASP A 138 34.12 14.53 13.63
C ASP A 138 34.80 14.20 14.97
N SER A 139 34.18 14.60 16.09
CA SER A 139 34.69 14.30 17.43
C SER A 139 34.71 12.80 17.72
N ILE A 140 33.68 12.05 17.30
CA ILE A 140 33.64 10.59 17.45
C ILE A 140 34.74 9.94 16.60
N ALA A 141 34.90 10.36 15.34
CA ALA A 141 35.91 9.84 14.44
C ALA A 141 37.34 10.10 14.97
N GLU A 142 37.59 11.30 15.50
CA GLU A 142 38.88 11.65 16.11
C GLU A 142 39.17 10.79 17.35
N LYS A 143 38.17 10.58 18.21
CA LYS A 143 38.32 9.74 19.41
C LYS A 143 38.49 8.26 19.05
N GLN A 144 37.78 7.77 18.04
CA GLN A 144 38.00 6.43 17.50
C GLN A 144 39.43 6.29 16.97
N ALA A 145 39.90 7.22 16.14
CA ALA A 145 41.27 7.20 15.62
C ALA A 145 42.32 7.22 16.73
N GLN A 146 42.09 7.99 17.81
CA GLN A 146 42.96 8.02 19.00
C GLN A 146 42.97 6.67 19.75
N ILE A 147 41.80 6.05 19.96
CA ILE A 147 41.68 4.73 20.63
C ILE A 147 42.39 3.63 19.84
N PHE A 148 42.29 3.67 18.51
CA PHE A 148 42.90 2.68 17.61
C PHE A 148 44.31 3.06 17.13
N SER A 149 44.88 4.16 17.63
CA SER A 149 46.25 4.56 17.33
C SER A 149 47.28 3.60 17.93
N GLU A 150 48.45 3.51 17.30
CA GLU A 150 49.56 2.67 17.78
C GLU A 150 50.08 3.10 19.17
N GLU A 151 49.77 4.32 19.60
CA GLU A 151 50.18 4.88 20.89
C GLU A 151 49.28 4.39 22.05
N CYS A 152 48.01 4.07 21.78
CA CYS A 152 47.08 3.64 22.83
C CYS A 152 46.98 2.12 23.03
N LYS A 153 47.28 1.27 22.02
CA LYS A 153 47.34 -0.23 22.09
C LYS A 153 46.41 -0.89 23.12
N LEU A 154 45.14 -0.47 23.17
CA LEU A 154 44.18 -0.99 24.16
C LEU A 154 43.68 -2.40 23.83
N PHE A 155 43.94 -2.89 22.62
CA PHE A 155 43.45 -4.17 22.13
C PHE A 155 44.59 -5.04 21.54
N PRO A 156 44.56 -6.37 21.74
CA PRO A 156 45.44 -7.31 21.04
C PRO A 156 45.31 -7.15 19.52
N ALA A 157 46.35 -7.50 18.76
CA ALA A 157 46.33 -7.43 17.29
C ALA A 157 45.13 -8.15 16.66
N ASP A 158 44.59 -9.16 17.37
CA ASP A 158 43.48 -10.01 16.94
C ASP A 158 42.08 -9.34 17.07
N VAL A 159 42.00 -8.16 17.70
CA VAL A 159 40.74 -7.41 17.95
C VAL A 159 40.68 -6.13 17.10
N GLN A 160 41.66 -5.89 16.22
CA GLN A 160 41.59 -4.79 15.25
C GLN A 160 40.40 -5.05 14.30
N ILE A 161 39.33 -4.28 14.50
CA ILE A 161 38.12 -4.31 13.70
C ILE A 161 38.52 -4.04 12.25
N GLN A 162 38.49 -5.07 11.40
CA GLN A 162 38.37 -4.85 9.96
C GLN A 162 37.06 -4.10 9.76
N SER A 163 37.12 -2.84 9.31
CA SER A 163 35.90 -2.07 9.07
C SER A 163 35.01 -2.87 8.11
N ILE A 164 33.82 -3.25 8.59
CA ILE A 164 32.87 -4.10 7.84
C ILE A 164 32.43 -3.38 6.54
N TYR A 165 32.61 -2.07 6.49
CA TYR A 165 32.42 -1.24 5.31
C TYR A 165 33.78 -0.67 4.86
N PRO A 166 34.19 -0.90 3.60
CA PRO A 166 35.32 -0.16 3.03
C PRO A 166 34.97 1.33 3.02
N LEU A 167 35.91 2.18 3.44
CA LEU A 167 35.73 3.62 3.29
C LEU A 167 35.52 3.93 1.80
N PRO A 168 34.51 4.76 1.44
CA PRO A 168 34.30 5.17 0.06
C PRO A 168 35.55 5.86 -0.49
N ASP A 169 35.86 5.63 -1.77
CA ASP A 169 36.98 6.31 -2.42
C ASP A 169 36.74 7.83 -2.46
N VAL A 170 37.76 8.60 -2.11
CA VAL A 170 37.71 10.07 -2.06
C VAL A 170 37.37 10.62 -3.44
N SER A 171 37.90 10.00 -4.51
CA SER A 171 37.61 10.39 -5.89
C SER A 171 36.12 10.20 -6.24
N GLU A 172 35.48 9.16 -5.70
CA GLU A 172 34.05 8.92 -5.89
C GLU A 172 33.20 9.96 -5.17
N LEU A 173 33.59 10.33 -3.94
CA LEU A 173 32.94 11.38 -3.15
C LEU A 173 33.06 12.75 -3.82
N GLU A 174 34.25 13.11 -4.31
CA GLU A 174 34.48 14.36 -5.05
C GLU A 174 33.65 14.42 -6.34
N SER A 175 33.54 13.29 -7.05
CA SER A 175 32.70 13.16 -8.24
C SER A 175 31.22 13.40 -7.92
N LYS A 176 30.69 12.74 -6.87
CA LYS A 176 29.31 12.92 -6.42
C LYS A 176 29.06 14.35 -5.94
N PHE A 177 30.00 14.96 -5.22
CA PHE A 177 29.89 16.35 -4.78
C PHE A 177 29.81 17.32 -5.97
N SER A 178 30.63 17.09 -7.00
CA SER A 178 30.61 17.88 -8.24
C SER A 178 29.27 17.74 -8.99
N GLU A 179 28.73 16.52 -9.08
CA GLU A 179 27.42 16.26 -9.67
C GLU A 179 26.30 16.99 -8.92
N GLN A 180 26.27 16.87 -7.59
CA GLN A 180 25.27 17.55 -6.76
C GLN A 180 25.40 19.08 -6.83
N SER A 181 26.62 19.61 -6.81
CA SER A 181 26.88 21.05 -6.96
C SER A 181 26.34 21.58 -8.30
N LYS A 182 26.47 20.80 -9.37
CA LYS A 182 25.93 21.15 -10.69
C LYS A 182 24.39 21.13 -10.72
N ILE A 183 23.77 20.17 -10.05
CA ILE A 183 22.31 20.10 -9.91
C ILE A 183 21.80 21.31 -9.13
N LEU A 184 22.46 21.66 -8.02
CA LEU A 184 22.10 22.79 -7.18
C LEU A 184 22.18 24.11 -7.97
N LEU A 185 23.26 24.31 -8.74
CA LEU A 185 23.38 25.46 -9.65
C LEU A 185 22.24 25.52 -10.68
N ASN A 186 21.86 24.38 -11.28
CA ASN A 186 20.75 24.34 -12.24
C ASN A 186 19.42 24.72 -11.57
N LEU A 187 19.17 24.23 -10.36
CA LEU A 187 17.97 24.54 -9.60
C LEU A 187 17.93 26.01 -9.19
N GLN A 188 19.04 26.56 -8.72
CA GLN A 188 19.13 27.99 -8.40
C GLN A 188 18.81 28.84 -9.64
N GLN A 189 19.37 28.48 -10.79
CA GLN A 189 19.07 29.19 -12.04
C GLN A 189 17.59 29.10 -12.44
N LYS A 190 16.93 27.96 -12.23
CA LYS A 190 15.49 27.83 -12.44
C LYS A 190 14.67 28.68 -11.47
N VAL A 191 15.10 28.78 -10.21
CA VAL A 191 14.47 29.65 -9.21
C VAL A 191 14.60 31.11 -9.61
N ASP A 192 15.78 31.55 -10.03
CA ASP A 192 16.02 32.91 -10.50
C ASP A 192 15.21 33.24 -11.78
N ASP A 193 15.12 32.28 -12.71
CA ASP A 193 14.26 32.38 -13.90
C ASP A 193 12.76 32.48 -13.56
N LEU A 194 12.31 31.79 -12.52
CA LEU A 194 10.92 31.85 -12.07
C LEU A 194 10.63 33.16 -11.34
N ALA A 195 11.53 33.60 -10.46
CA ALA A 195 11.44 34.86 -9.73
C ALA A 195 11.49 36.08 -10.65
N SER A 196 12.24 36.02 -11.76
CA SER A 196 12.25 37.08 -12.77
C SER A 196 10.98 37.13 -13.62
N LYS A 197 10.29 36.00 -13.81
CA LYS A 197 9.02 35.92 -14.58
C LYS A 197 7.80 36.24 -13.75
N HIS A 198 7.82 35.94 -12.46
CA HIS A 198 6.70 36.15 -11.54
C HIS A 198 7.20 36.95 -10.34
N ALA A 199 6.83 38.23 -10.28
CA ALA A 199 7.09 39.05 -9.11
C ALA A 199 6.27 38.49 -7.95
N TYR A 200 6.92 37.76 -7.05
CA TYR A 200 6.27 37.30 -5.82
C TYR A 200 5.95 38.53 -4.97
N HIS A 201 4.67 38.91 -4.96
CA HIS A 201 4.13 39.98 -4.12
C HIS A 201 3.47 39.33 -2.88
N PRO A 202 4.07 39.45 -1.68
CA PRO A 202 3.48 38.90 -0.45
C PRO A 202 2.13 39.56 -0.10
N ASP A 203 1.89 40.77 -0.64
CA ASP A 203 0.67 41.57 -0.47
C ASP A 203 -0.16 41.64 -1.78
N GLU A 204 -0.09 40.60 -2.62
CA GLU A 204 -0.94 40.54 -3.82
C GLU A 204 -2.41 40.55 -3.38
N GLU A 205 -3.17 41.58 -3.75
CA GLU A 205 -4.59 41.67 -3.40
C GLU A 205 -5.38 40.57 -4.14
N TYR A 206 -5.55 39.42 -3.48
CA TYR A 206 -6.36 38.31 -3.97
C TYR A 206 -7.86 38.62 -3.99
N THR A 207 -8.27 39.82 -3.59
CA THR A 207 -9.67 40.25 -3.49
C THR A 207 -10.39 40.17 -4.84
N GLU A 208 -9.72 40.54 -5.94
CA GLU A 208 -10.30 40.47 -7.28
C GLU A 208 -10.44 39.02 -7.76
N VAL A 209 -9.41 38.19 -7.54
CA VAL A 209 -9.42 36.76 -7.93
C VAL A 209 -10.44 35.97 -7.08
N GLU A 210 -10.51 36.24 -5.78
CA GLU A 210 -11.50 35.67 -4.87
C GLU A 210 -12.92 36.09 -5.28
N ALA A 211 -13.13 37.36 -5.64
CA ALA A 211 -14.41 37.84 -6.13
C ALA A 211 -14.82 37.13 -7.44
N GLN A 212 -13.89 36.96 -8.38
CA GLN A 212 -14.14 36.23 -9.63
C GLN A 212 -14.47 34.75 -9.37
N LEU A 213 -13.76 34.10 -8.45
CA LEU A 213 -14.02 32.71 -8.05
C LEU A 213 -15.39 32.58 -7.39
N ARG A 214 -15.73 33.48 -6.47
CA ARG A 214 -17.04 33.53 -5.79
C ARG A 214 -18.17 33.70 -6.80
N ALA A 215 -18.02 34.61 -7.77
CA ALA A 215 -18.99 34.79 -8.84
C ALA A 215 -19.18 33.54 -9.71
N HIS A 216 -18.10 32.83 -10.05
CA HIS A 216 -18.18 31.56 -10.80
C HIS A 216 -18.91 30.47 -10.02
N LEU A 217 -18.63 30.34 -8.72
CA LEU A 217 -19.27 29.35 -7.86
C LEU A 217 -20.77 29.64 -7.66
N GLU A 218 -21.15 30.92 -7.54
CA GLU A 218 -22.55 31.33 -7.49
C GLU A 218 -23.28 31.00 -8.80
N SER A 219 -22.68 31.30 -9.95
CA SER A 219 -23.24 30.94 -11.27
C SER A 219 -23.41 29.43 -11.42
N PHE A 220 -22.45 28.63 -10.94
CA PHE A 220 -22.55 27.18 -10.96
C PHE A 220 -23.69 26.68 -10.08
N LEU A 221 -23.81 27.19 -8.85
CA LEU A 221 -24.89 26.82 -7.94
C LEU A 221 -26.26 27.13 -8.54
N GLU A 222 -26.42 28.27 -9.20
CA GLU A 222 -27.68 28.64 -9.83
C GLU A 222 -28.02 27.72 -11.01
N THR A 223 -27.01 27.33 -11.80
CA THR A 223 -27.18 26.35 -12.87
C THR A 223 -27.62 24.99 -12.32
N ALA A 224 -27.01 24.53 -11.23
CA ALA A 224 -27.34 23.26 -10.58
C ALA A 224 -28.76 23.28 -9.97
N ARG A 225 -29.18 24.41 -9.37
CA ARG A 225 -30.55 24.59 -8.88
C ARG A 225 -31.56 24.56 -10.02
N THR A 226 -31.27 25.27 -11.11
CA THR A 226 -32.13 25.29 -12.30
C THR A 226 -32.28 23.89 -12.89
N PHE A 227 -31.17 23.15 -13.03
CA PHE A 227 -31.21 21.76 -13.47
C PHE A 227 -32.07 20.89 -12.55
N ASN A 228 -31.88 20.99 -11.22
CA ASN A 228 -32.64 20.19 -10.27
C ASN A 228 -34.15 20.51 -10.33
N LEU A 229 -34.51 21.77 -10.56
CA LEU A 229 -35.89 22.18 -10.76
C LEU A 229 -36.47 21.53 -12.02
N ILE A 230 -35.77 21.63 -13.16
CA ILE A 230 -36.18 21.00 -14.43
C ILE A 230 -36.32 19.49 -14.27
N TYR A 231 -35.32 18.84 -13.67
CA TYR A 231 -35.35 17.41 -13.43
C TYR A 231 -36.57 17.01 -12.59
N THR A 232 -36.82 17.71 -11.48
CA THR A 232 -37.88 17.36 -10.54
C THR A 232 -39.27 17.68 -11.05
N LYS A 233 -39.43 18.78 -11.80
CA LYS A 233 -40.74 19.29 -12.24
C LYS A 233 -41.13 18.81 -13.63
N GLU A 234 -40.17 18.53 -14.49
CA GLU A 234 -40.44 18.20 -15.89
C GLU A 234 -40.03 16.76 -16.17
N ILE A 235 -38.75 16.42 -16.02
CA ILE A 235 -38.22 15.12 -16.44
C ILE A 235 -38.79 13.98 -15.59
N ARG A 236 -38.78 14.12 -14.26
CA ARG A 236 -39.22 13.07 -13.33
C ARG A 236 -40.72 12.77 -13.47
N PRO A 237 -41.64 13.74 -13.54
CA PRO A 237 -43.05 13.45 -13.81
C PRO A 237 -43.25 12.81 -15.18
N TRP A 238 -42.51 13.26 -16.21
CA TRP A 238 -42.57 12.63 -17.54
C TRP A 238 -42.20 11.15 -17.49
N THR A 239 -41.12 10.79 -16.80
CA THR A 239 -40.69 9.39 -16.66
C THR A 239 -41.67 8.54 -15.83
N HIS A 240 -42.45 9.16 -14.95
CA HIS A 240 -43.51 8.47 -14.19
C HIS A 240 -44.86 8.42 -14.91
N MET A 241 -45.12 9.32 -15.86
CA MET A 241 -46.36 9.37 -16.65
C MET A 241 -46.28 8.57 -17.97
N MET A 242 -45.09 8.17 -18.40
CA MET A 242 -44.97 7.19 -19.48
C MET A 242 -45.42 5.83 -18.96
N GLU A 243 -46.51 5.29 -19.52
CA GLU A 243 -46.83 3.87 -19.35
C GLU A 243 -45.61 3.04 -19.78
N VAL A 244 -45.21 2.08 -18.93
CA VAL A 244 -44.10 1.16 -19.22
C VAL A 244 -44.29 0.60 -20.63
N PRO A 245 -43.28 0.63 -21.53
CA PRO A 245 -43.43 0.05 -22.85
C PRO A 245 -43.84 -1.42 -22.72
N GLN A 246 -45.06 -1.78 -23.14
CA GLN A 246 -45.49 -3.17 -23.17
C GLN A 246 -44.72 -3.89 -24.28
N LEU A 247 -43.65 -4.59 -23.92
CA LEU A 247 -42.93 -5.46 -24.83
C LEU A 247 -43.78 -6.71 -25.09
N HIS A 248 -44.45 -6.77 -26.24
CA HIS A 248 -45.05 -8.02 -26.70
C HIS A 248 -43.95 -9.06 -26.98
N GLY A 249 -44.13 -10.29 -26.47
CA GLY A 249 -43.21 -11.40 -26.75
C GLY A 249 -43.08 -11.67 -28.25
N PHE A 250 -41.97 -12.27 -28.68
CA PHE A 250 -41.55 -12.47 -30.08
C PHE A 250 -42.55 -13.22 -30.99
N GLY A 251 -43.68 -13.68 -30.47
CA GLY A 251 -44.79 -14.22 -31.25
C GLY A 251 -44.42 -15.46 -32.08
N PRO A 252 -45.12 -15.73 -33.21
CA PRO A 252 -44.89 -16.91 -34.05
C PRO A 252 -43.46 -17.03 -34.62
N ALA A 253 -42.70 -15.92 -34.62
CA ALA A 253 -41.31 -15.90 -35.06
C ALA A 253 -40.36 -16.52 -34.02
N ALA A 254 -40.73 -16.57 -32.73
CA ALA A 254 -39.91 -17.14 -31.66
C ALA A 254 -39.58 -18.62 -31.91
N ASN A 255 -40.57 -19.40 -32.34
CA ASN A 255 -40.37 -20.82 -32.65
C ASN A 255 -39.47 -21.02 -33.88
N ARG A 256 -39.59 -20.15 -34.90
CA ARG A 256 -38.68 -20.20 -36.06
C ARG A 256 -37.26 -19.84 -35.66
N LEU A 257 -37.10 -18.84 -34.78
CA LEU A 257 -35.81 -18.42 -34.27
C LEU A 257 -35.17 -19.56 -33.47
N LEU A 258 -35.93 -20.21 -32.59
CA LEU A 258 -35.47 -21.34 -31.79
C LEU A 258 -35.04 -22.53 -32.65
N GLU A 259 -35.78 -22.86 -33.72
CA GLU A 259 -35.40 -23.95 -34.62
C GLU A 259 -34.16 -23.61 -35.46
N ALA A 260 -34.05 -22.36 -35.95
CA ALA A 260 -32.83 -21.89 -36.61
C ALA A 260 -31.62 -22.00 -35.67
N TYR A 261 -31.83 -21.70 -34.39
CA TYR A 261 -30.82 -21.80 -33.36
C TYR A 261 -30.35 -23.22 -33.09
N LYS A 262 -31.28 -24.16 -32.93
CA LYS A 262 -30.97 -25.58 -32.74
C LYS A 262 -30.22 -26.14 -33.94
N MET A 263 -30.59 -25.74 -35.16
CA MET A 263 -29.86 -26.12 -36.37
C MET A 263 -28.43 -25.58 -36.38
N LEU A 264 -28.24 -24.31 -35.99
CA LEU A 264 -26.90 -23.73 -35.88
C LEU A 264 -26.06 -24.46 -34.82
N LEU A 265 -26.64 -24.76 -33.66
CA LEU A 265 -25.97 -25.50 -32.59
C LEU A 265 -25.51 -26.90 -33.07
N LYS A 266 -26.38 -27.61 -33.80
CA LYS A 266 -26.07 -28.92 -34.39
C LYS A 266 -24.95 -28.82 -35.42
N PHE A 267 -24.97 -27.78 -36.26
CA PHE A 267 -23.92 -27.53 -37.24
C PHE A 267 -22.56 -27.26 -36.59
N LEU A 268 -22.52 -26.44 -35.54
CA LEU A 268 -21.30 -26.14 -34.78
C LEU A 268 -20.77 -27.39 -34.04
N GLY A 269 -21.67 -28.22 -33.49
CA GLY A 269 -21.30 -29.53 -32.92
C GLY A 269 -20.68 -30.46 -33.96
N ASN A 270 -21.20 -30.49 -35.19
CA ASN A 270 -20.61 -31.27 -36.28
C ASN A 270 -19.23 -30.74 -36.70
N LEU A 271 -19.02 -29.41 -36.71
CA LEU A 271 -17.71 -28.83 -36.99
C LEU A 271 -16.68 -29.19 -35.92
N ARG A 272 -17.10 -29.28 -34.65
CA ARG A 272 -16.24 -29.81 -33.58
C ARG A 272 -15.86 -31.27 -33.83
N ASN A 273 -16.80 -32.13 -34.23
CA ASN A 273 -16.48 -33.52 -34.58
C ASN A 273 -15.53 -33.62 -35.80
N LEU A 274 -15.68 -32.71 -36.77
CA LEU A 274 -14.79 -32.62 -37.93
C LEU A 274 -13.39 -32.19 -37.53
N ARG A 275 -13.25 -31.24 -36.59
CA ARG A 275 -11.96 -30.90 -35.96
C ARG A 275 -11.33 -32.12 -35.33
N ASP A 276 -12.07 -32.82 -34.48
CA ASP A 276 -11.52 -33.94 -33.71
C ASP A 276 -11.07 -35.07 -34.66
N SER A 277 -11.81 -35.27 -35.76
CA SER A 277 -11.42 -36.17 -36.85
C SER A 277 -10.19 -35.69 -37.62
N HIS A 278 -10.09 -34.40 -37.94
CA HIS A 278 -8.92 -33.80 -38.59
C HIS A 278 -7.68 -33.87 -37.70
N ALA A 279 -7.81 -33.59 -36.40
CA ALA A 279 -6.72 -33.68 -35.43
C ALA A 279 -6.21 -35.12 -35.26
N ALA A 280 -7.12 -36.11 -35.29
CA ALA A 280 -6.74 -37.52 -35.27
C ALA A 280 -6.00 -37.97 -36.54
N LEU A 281 -6.34 -37.40 -37.71
CA LEU A 281 -5.68 -37.70 -38.99
C LEU A 281 -4.38 -36.90 -39.20
N ALA A 282 -4.28 -35.71 -38.62
CA ALA A 282 -3.10 -34.84 -38.73
C ALA A 282 -1.91 -35.32 -37.86
N PHE A 283 -2.13 -36.23 -36.91
CA PHE A 283 -1.08 -36.80 -36.04
C PHE A 283 -0.02 -37.64 -36.78
N GLY A 284 -0.09 -37.75 -38.12
CA GLY A 284 0.90 -38.41 -38.97
C GLY A 284 1.56 -37.51 -40.02
N SER A 285 1.26 -36.20 -40.07
CA SER A 285 1.79 -35.27 -41.08
C SER A 285 2.72 -34.24 -40.42
N SER A 286 4.01 -34.56 -40.34
CA SER A 286 5.06 -33.61 -39.96
C SER A 286 5.30 -32.65 -41.11
N GLU A 287 4.85 -31.39 -41.00
CA GLU A 287 5.56 -30.25 -41.58
C GLU A 287 5.12 -28.91 -40.95
N THR A 288 6.12 -28.05 -40.83
CA THR A 288 6.20 -26.78 -40.11
C THR A 288 5.36 -25.67 -40.73
N SER A 289 4.47 -25.04 -39.96
CA SER A 289 3.96 -23.69 -40.24
C SER A 289 3.57 -23.01 -38.94
N ASP A 290 4.21 -21.89 -38.67
CA ASP A 290 4.12 -21.12 -37.44
C ASP A 290 2.84 -20.26 -37.48
N GLY A 291 1.79 -20.76 -36.84
CA GLY A 291 0.51 -20.07 -36.66
C GLY A 291 -0.66 -21.05 -36.44
N PRO A 292 -1.66 -20.71 -35.61
CA PRO A 292 -2.84 -21.57 -35.44
C PRO A 292 -3.49 -21.75 -36.81
N SER A 293 -3.65 -23.01 -37.25
CA SER A 293 -4.28 -23.33 -38.54
C SER A 293 -5.62 -22.60 -38.67
N SER A 294 -5.99 -22.17 -39.88
CA SER A 294 -7.27 -21.48 -40.15
C SER A 294 -8.47 -22.23 -39.56
N VAL A 295 -8.38 -23.56 -39.50
CA VAL A 295 -9.32 -24.45 -38.83
C VAL A 295 -9.40 -24.15 -37.34
N THR A 296 -8.27 -24.10 -36.61
CA THR A 296 -8.19 -23.73 -35.18
C THR A 296 -8.81 -22.37 -34.88
N ARG A 297 -8.63 -21.39 -35.77
CA ARG A 297 -9.23 -20.05 -35.61
C ARG A 297 -10.75 -20.10 -35.78
N ILE A 298 -11.23 -20.77 -36.82
CA ILE A 298 -12.67 -20.99 -37.04
C ILE A 298 -13.29 -21.72 -35.84
N ILE A 299 -12.58 -22.69 -35.26
CA ILE A 299 -13.04 -23.40 -34.06
C ILE A 299 -13.15 -22.47 -32.85
N SER A 300 -12.14 -21.64 -32.60
CA SER A 300 -12.19 -20.67 -31.49
C SER A 300 -13.34 -19.68 -31.66
N GLU A 301 -13.59 -19.21 -32.87
CA GLU A 301 -14.71 -18.32 -33.19
C GLU A 301 -16.07 -19.05 -33.04
N CYS A 302 -16.13 -20.34 -33.38
CA CYS A 302 -17.31 -21.18 -33.17
C CYS A 302 -17.57 -21.46 -31.68
N GLU A 303 -16.54 -21.68 -30.87
CA GLU A 303 -16.65 -21.87 -29.42
C GLU A 303 -17.10 -20.58 -28.72
N SER A 304 -16.56 -19.42 -29.14
CA SER A 304 -17.03 -18.11 -28.68
C SER A 304 -18.46 -17.81 -29.12
N ALA A 305 -18.86 -18.20 -30.34
CA ALA A 305 -20.23 -18.04 -30.77
C ALA A 305 -21.18 -18.96 -29.99
N LEU A 306 -20.75 -20.18 -29.64
CA LEU A 306 -21.54 -21.12 -28.85
C LEU A 306 -21.83 -20.64 -27.42
N THR A 307 -20.89 -19.92 -26.78
CA THR A 307 -21.12 -19.37 -25.43
C THR A 307 -22.16 -18.26 -25.46
N VAL A 308 -22.04 -17.32 -26.40
CA VAL A 308 -23.05 -16.29 -26.66
C VAL A 308 -24.39 -16.95 -27.01
N LEU A 309 -24.34 -17.99 -27.84
CA LEU A 309 -25.56 -18.65 -28.26
C LEU A 309 -26.28 -19.31 -27.05
N ASN A 310 -25.57 -20.03 -26.20
CA ASN A 310 -26.18 -20.68 -25.04
C ASN A 310 -26.77 -19.67 -24.04
N HIS A 311 -26.16 -18.48 -23.92
CA HIS A 311 -26.69 -17.40 -23.10
C HIS A 311 -28.05 -16.91 -23.63
N ASP A 312 -28.15 -16.58 -24.91
CA ASP A 312 -29.41 -16.07 -25.48
C ASP A 312 -30.50 -17.14 -25.53
N LEU A 313 -30.13 -18.43 -25.64
CA LEU A 313 -31.07 -19.54 -25.51
C LEU A 313 -31.68 -19.60 -24.10
N GLY A 314 -30.89 -19.29 -23.07
CA GLY A 314 -31.38 -19.19 -21.69
C GLY A 314 -32.42 -18.08 -21.54
N ILE A 315 -32.17 -16.92 -22.16
CA ILE A 315 -33.09 -15.78 -22.17
C ILE A 315 -34.40 -16.14 -22.90
N LEU A 316 -34.29 -16.77 -24.09
CA LEU A 316 -35.43 -17.22 -24.87
C LEU A 316 -36.26 -18.30 -24.14
N SER A 317 -35.60 -19.25 -23.47
CA SER A 317 -36.27 -20.31 -22.70
C SER A 317 -37.03 -19.73 -21.50
N ALA A 318 -36.42 -18.76 -20.80
CA ALA A 318 -37.09 -18.02 -19.71
C ALA A 318 -38.25 -17.15 -20.22
N SER A 319 -38.17 -16.64 -21.46
CA SER A 319 -39.28 -15.93 -22.09
C SER A 319 -40.45 -16.85 -22.45
N ILE A 320 -40.17 -18.04 -22.99
CA ILE A 320 -41.21 -19.04 -23.35
C ILE A 320 -41.88 -19.59 -22.09
N ALA A 321 -41.13 -19.85 -21.02
CA ALA A 321 -41.69 -20.31 -19.74
C ALA A 321 -42.68 -19.29 -19.15
N ARG A 322 -42.42 -17.99 -19.33
CA ARG A 322 -43.35 -16.92 -18.93
C ARG A 322 -44.63 -16.92 -19.76
N GLU A 323 -44.52 -17.06 -21.09
CA GLU A 323 -45.70 -17.14 -21.97
C GLU A 323 -46.57 -18.38 -21.68
N GLN A 324 -45.96 -19.52 -21.36
CA GLN A 324 -46.69 -20.75 -21.00
C GLN A 324 -47.31 -20.67 -19.60
N GLY A 325 -46.66 -19.99 -18.66
CA GLY A 325 -47.23 -19.68 -17.34
C GLY A 325 -48.44 -18.75 -17.41
N GLU A 326 -48.44 -17.77 -18.32
CA GLU A 326 -49.60 -16.91 -18.58
C GLU A 326 -50.78 -17.67 -19.19
N LYS A 327 -50.52 -18.64 -20.10
CA LYS A 327 -51.58 -19.51 -20.66
C LYS A 327 -52.24 -20.44 -19.63
N MET A 328 -51.54 -20.80 -18.55
CA MET A 328 -52.07 -21.70 -17.51
C MET A 328 -52.89 -20.99 -16.42
N ASN A 329 -52.82 -19.65 -16.36
CA ASN A 329 -53.57 -18.80 -15.43
C ASN A 329 -54.81 -18.12 -16.05
N ILE A 330 -55.17 -18.46 -17.29
CA ILE A 330 -56.41 -18.01 -17.96
C ILE A 330 -57.31 -19.24 -18.27
N GLY A 331 -57.30 -20.24 -17.40
CA GLY A 331 -58.17 -21.42 -17.44
C GLY A 331 -59.07 -21.49 -16.22
#